data_AF-A0A6J1E5T0-F1
#
_entry.id   AF-A0A6J1E5T0-F1
#
_cell.length_a   1.000
_cell.length_b   1.000
_cell.length_c   1.000
_cell.angle_alpha   90.00
_cell.angle_beta   90.00
_cell.angle_gamma   90.00
#
_symmetry.space_group_name_H-M   'P 1'
#
loop_
_entity.id
_entity.type
_entity.pdbx_description
1 polymer ?
#
loop_
_entity_poly.entity_id
_entity_poly.type
_entity_poly.pdbx_seq_one_letter_code
_entity_poly.pdbx_strand_id
1 'polypeptide(L)'
;MEVGTTTERIGIGRCILEKLVEDKDSCVKFQEGYSKFCLLLSISSFLFFLFFFHTHAATFEVRNNCVFTVWAAAVPGGGRQLNQTDVWTFEVKPDLKDVRIWARTNCSFDESGRGRCETGDCGGLLECQAYGTPPTTLAEYTSTQFNLFKLDLFDISLAHGFNVPTEFSPTSCRCTGGGVSGISCTADINRQCPTELRAPGGCNSPCTVFGSDRYCCTARHSKCGSTNYSRFFKSRCPHVYSYAKDGASSTFTCPGGTNYRVVFSAIFEVRNNCLFTVWAAVVPGDGRQLNQTDVWTLEMKPDIKGARIWARTNCNFDASGRGRCETGDCGGLLQCQDYGTPPNTLAEYLSYEYDITNLEMGDISLIDGFNVPIEFSPTSSKCSKLSCTADINRQCPKELRALGGCNNPCTVFGGDRYCCTVPDSSCGSTSYSRFFKNLCPNAYSYSEDIATHVFTCPKGTNYKYTVVFCP
;
A
#
# COMPACT_ATOMS: atom_id res chain seq x y z
N MET A 1 -72.13 45.00 38.96
CA MET A 1 -70.84 44.97 39.66
C MET A 1 -69.75 45.11 38.60
N GLU A 2 -69.24 46.33 38.43
CA GLU A 2 -67.81 46.71 38.43
C GLU A 2 -66.74 45.62 38.07
N VAL A 3 -65.66 45.83 37.30
CA VAL A 3 -64.95 46.97 36.64
C VAL A 3 -63.97 46.40 35.56
N GLY A 4 -63.72 47.14 34.46
CA GLY A 4 -62.41 47.39 33.76
C GLY A 4 -61.66 46.26 33.00
N THR A 5 -61.67 46.17 31.65
CA THR A 5 -60.81 46.80 30.57
C THR A 5 -59.42 46.15 30.37
N THR A 6 -58.99 45.65 29.20
CA THR A 6 -58.78 46.30 27.86
C THR A 6 -58.55 45.22 26.76
N THR A 7 -59.29 45.20 25.63
CA THR A 7 -58.95 45.64 24.23
C THR A 7 -57.61 45.10 23.67
N GLU A 8 -57.50 44.42 22.52
CA GLU A 8 -57.87 44.89 21.17
C GLU A 8 -57.93 43.73 20.14
N ARG A 9 -58.79 43.86 19.12
CA ARG A 9 -59.14 42.81 18.14
C ARG A 9 -59.38 43.49 16.77
N ILE A 10 -59.03 42.78 15.68
CA ILE A 10 -59.54 42.91 14.29
C ILE A 10 -58.99 44.14 13.53
N GLY A 11 -58.46 44.09 12.30
CA GLY A 11 -58.78 43.26 11.13
C GLY A 11 -59.54 44.07 10.08
N ILE A 12 -58.81 44.70 9.17
CA ILE A 12 -59.15 44.97 7.74
C ILE A 12 -60.51 45.63 7.41
N GLY A 13 -60.46 46.81 6.78
CA GLY A 13 -61.46 47.19 5.75
C GLY A 13 -61.88 48.67 5.65
N ARG A 14 -61.20 49.41 4.75
CA ARG A 14 -61.61 50.62 3.98
C ARG A 14 -62.49 51.71 4.65
N CYS A 15 -62.01 52.96 4.67
CA CYS A 15 -62.50 54.08 3.81
C CYS A 15 -61.93 55.48 4.18
N ILE A 16 -61.37 56.15 3.16
CA ILE A 16 -61.53 57.58 2.77
C ILE A 16 -61.09 58.69 3.75
N LEU A 17 -60.08 59.53 3.38
CA LEU A 17 -60.25 60.92 2.88
C LEU A 17 -58.92 61.66 2.71
N GLU A 18 -58.87 62.49 1.67
CA GLU A 18 -57.79 63.37 1.22
C GLU A 18 -57.34 64.40 2.26
N LYS A 19 -56.04 64.75 2.26
CA LYS A 19 -55.53 66.14 2.27
C LYS A 19 -54.00 66.21 2.10
N LEU A 20 -53.60 66.59 0.88
CA LEU A 20 -52.59 67.59 0.49
C LEU A 20 -51.29 67.78 1.31
N VAL A 21 -50.15 67.65 0.58
CA VAL A 21 -48.98 68.56 0.49
C VAL A 21 -48.12 68.64 1.76
N GLU A 22 -46.83 68.27 1.80
CA GLU A 22 -45.66 68.87 1.14
C GLU A 22 -44.40 68.09 1.59
N ASP A 23 -43.39 67.96 0.71
CA ASP A 23 -41.94 67.99 0.98
C ASP A 23 -41.15 67.03 0.05
N LYS A 24 -40.65 67.58 -1.06
CA LYS A 24 -39.88 66.85 -2.10
C LYS A 24 -38.39 66.75 -1.79
N ASP A 25 -37.86 67.48 -0.80
CA ASP A 25 -36.41 67.54 -0.56
C ASP A 25 -35.88 66.37 0.28
N SER A 26 -36.74 65.72 1.08
CA SER A 26 -36.35 64.51 1.83
C SER A 26 -36.14 63.27 0.94
N CYS A 27 -36.73 63.24 -0.26
CA CYS A 27 -36.66 62.07 -1.15
C CYS A 27 -35.32 62.01 -1.91
N VAL A 28 -34.72 63.16 -2.26
CA VAL A 28 -33.50 63.23 -3.08
C VAL A 28 -32.25 62.85 -2.28
N LYS A 29 -32.13 63.27 -1.01
CA LYS A 29 -31.00 62.86 -0.15
C LYS A 29 -31.05 61.37 0.24
N PHE A 30 -32.23 60.78 0.28
CA PHE A 30 -32.41 59.35 0.55
C PHE A 30 -31.98 58.50 -0.67
N GLN A 31 -32.26 58.94 -1.91
CA GLN A 31 -31.85 58.19 -3.11
C GLN A 31 -30.33 58.18 -3.35
N GLU A 32 -29.61 59.27 -3.09
CA GLU A 32 -28.15 59.30 -3.28
C GLU A 32 -27.38 58.45 -2.25
N GLY A 33 -27.85 58.43 -1.00
CA GLY A 33 -27.28 57.60 0.07
C GLY A 33 -27.50 56.11 -0.18
N TYR A 34 -28.69 55.72 -0.62
CA TYR A 34 -29.02 54.32 -0.96
C TYR A 34 -28.27 53.84 -2.20
N SER A 35 -28.06 54.69 -3.21
CA SER A 35 -27.29 54.33 -4.40
C SER A 35 -25.82 54.06 -4.05
N LYS A 36 -25.18 54.91 -3.23
CA LYS A 36 -23.81 54.70 -2.77
C LYS A 36 -23.68 53.48 -1.85
N PHE A 37 -24.67 53.23 -0.98
CA PHE A 37 -24.69 52.07 -0.08
C PHE A 37 -24.87 50.74 -0.84
N CYS A 38 -25.78 50.70 -1.82
CA CYS A 38 -25.94 49.55 -2.72
C CYS A 38 -24.70 49.32 -3.60
N LEU A 39 -24.05 50.38 -4.08
CA LEU A 39 -22.81 50.28 -4.85
C LEU A 39 -21.67 49.72 -3.99
N LEU A 40 -21.53 50.18 -2.74
CA LEU A 40 -20.53 49.66 -1.79
C LEU A 40 -20.81 48.21 -1.38
N LEU A 41 -22.08 47.82 -1.20
CA LEU A 41 -22.48 46.43 -0.96
C LEU A 41 -22.23 45.54 -2.19
N SER A 42 -22.47 46.05 -3.40
CA SER A 42 -22.19 45.35 -4.66
C SER A 42 -20.69 45.17 -4.89
N ILE A 43 -19.88 46.22 -4.65
CA ILE A 43 -18.42 46.17 -4.74
C ILE A 43 -17.85 45.27 -3.63
N SER A 44 -18.39 45.32 -2.41
CA SER A 44 -18.01 44.43 -1.29
C SER A 44 -18.36 42.98 -1.58
N SER A 45 -19.54 42.71 -2.15
CA SER A 45 -19.94 41.37 -2.61
C SER A 45 -19.08 40.88 -3.77
N PHE A 46 -18.74 41.75 -4.72
CA PHE A 46 -17.86 41.43 -5.85
C PHE A 46 -16.40 41.19 -5.41
N LEU A 47 -15.89 41.98 -4.47
CA LEU A 47 -14.57 41.77 -3.85
C LEU A 47 -14.57 40.50 -2.98
N PHE A 48 -15.64 40.22 -2.25
CA PHE A 48 -15.81 38.97 -1.52
C PHE A 48 -15.85 37.75 -2.46
N PHE A 49 -16.52 37.86 -3.62
CA PHE A 49 -16.47 36.83 -4.68
C PHE A 49 -15.08 36.71 -5.33
N LEU A 50 -14.32 37.80 -5.47
CA LEU A 50 -12.93 37.76 -5.97
C LEU A 50 -11.97 37.07 -4.98
N PHE A 51 -12.28 37.07 -3.67
CA PHE A 51 -11.49 36.34 -2.66
C PHE A 51 -11.66 34.80 -2.73
N PHE A 52 -12.70 34.27 -3.40
CA PHE A 52 -12.99 32.83 -3.44
C PHE A 52 -12.35 32.03 -4.59
N PHE A 53 -11.49 32.64 -5.41
CA PHE A 53 -10.75 31.91 -6.46
C PHE A 53 -9.27 31.69 -6.12
N HIS A 54 -8.94 31.42 -4.85
CA HIS A 54 -7.60 30.92 -4.52
C HIS A 54 -7.46 29.46 -4.96
N THR A 55 -6.80 29.26 -6.09
CA THR A 55 -6.41 27.93 -6.57
C THR A 55 -5.18 27.48 -5.79
N HIS A 56 -5.37 26.60 -4.81
CA HIS A 56 -4.24 26.02 -4.09
C HIS A 56 -3.52 24.99 -4.97
N ALA A 57 -2.18 25.05 -4.99
CA ALA A 57 -1.35 24.00 -5.55
C ALA A 57 -1.61 22.69 -4.80
N ALA A 58 -1.59 21.57 -5.51
CA ALA A 58 -1.69 20.25 -4.89
C ALA A 58 -0.30 19.86 -4.36
N THR A 59 -0.22 19.51 -3.08
CA THR A 59 1.00 18.95 -2.50
C THR A 59 0.99 17.43 -2.66
N PHE A 60 2.09 16.89 -3.18
CA PHE A 60 2.34 15.47 -3.28
C PHE A 60 3.37 15.05 -2.24
N GLU A 61 3.02 14.05 -1.43
CA GLU A 61 3.93 13.33 -0.54
C GLU A 61 4.28 11.99 -1.18
N VAL A 62 5.52 11.84 -1.63
CA VAL A 62 6.04 10.59 -2.19
C VAL A 62 6.84 9.86 -1.11
N ARG A 63 6.38 8.68 -0.70
CA ARG A 63 6.99 7.90 0.36
C ARG A 63 7.53 6.58 -0.17
N ASN A 64 8.71 6.21 0.28
CA ASN A 64 9.25 4.89 0.03
C ASN A 64 9.02 3.96 1.23
N ASN A 65 8.05 3.05 1.11
CA ASN A 65 7.83 1.93 2.01
C ASN A 65 8.39 0.61 1.44
N CYS A 66 9.11 0.64 0.32
CA CYS A 66 9.90 -0.51 -0.08
C CYS A 66 11.00 -0.73 0.95
N VAL A 67 11.40 -2.00 1.11
CA VAL A 67 12.58 -2.37 1.92
C VAL A 67 13.91 -1.99 1.25
N PHE A 68 13.84 -1.21 0.18
CA PHE A 68 14.98 -0.81 -0.61
C PHE A 68 14.87 0.60 -1.15
N THR A 69 16.04 1.18 -1.46
CA THR A 69 16.14 2.50 -2.07
C THR A 69 15.47 2.55 -3.44
N VAL A 70 14.59 3.52 -3.61
CA VAL A 70 14.01 3.89 -4.91
C VAL A 70 14.50 5.27 -5.28
N TRP A 71 14.63 5.54 -6.57
CA TRP A 71 14.81 6.90 -7.05
C TRP A 71 13.46 7.39 -7.55
N ALA A 72 12.71 8.03 -6.68
CA ALA A 72 11.45 8.66 -7.03
C ALA A 72 11.66 9.65 -8.18
N ALA A 73 10.69 9.73 -9.07
CA ALA A 73 10.70 10.60 -10.22
C ALA A 73 9.32 11.21 -10.41
N ALA A 74 9.29 12.47 -10.83
CA ALA A 74 8.07 13.16 -11.19
C ALA A 74 8.29 14.07 -12.40
N VAL A 75 7.33 14.11 -13.32
CA VAL A 75 7.33 15.09 -14.42
C VAL A 75 5.97 15.79 -14.44
N PRO A 76 5.92 17.11 -14.20
CA PRO A 76 7.01 17.92 -13.65
C PRO A 76 7.27 17.58 -12.16
N GLY A 77 8.50 17.80 -11.70
CA GLY A 77 8.88 17.62 -10.30
C GLY A 77 10.36 17.26 -10.10
N GLY A 78 10.95 16.56 -11.06
CA GLY A 78 12.36 16.15 -11.01
C GLY A 78 12.51 14.73 -10.50
N GLY A 79 13.46 14.49 -9.60
CA GLY A 79 13.64 13.18 -8.99
C GLY A 79 14.59 13.17 -7.81
N ARG A 80 14.35 12.26 -6.87
CA ARG A 80 15.06 12.18 -5.60
C ARG A 80 15.32 10.73 -5.20
N GLN A 81 16.50 10.45 -4.67
CA GLN A 81 16.77 9.17 -4.01
C GLN A 81 16.01 9.12 -2.68
N LEU A 82 15.22 8.07 -2.47
CA LEU A 82 14.50 7.79 -1.24
C LEU A 82 14.94 6.43 -0.71
N ASN A 83 15.61 6.42 0.44
CA ASN A 83 15.84 5.20 1.20
C ASN A 83 14.52 4.74 1.85
N GLN A 84 14.55 3.59 2.52
CA GLN A 84 13.36 3.10 3.22
C GLN A 84 12.88 4.15 4.23
N THR A 85 11.57 4.41 4.24
CA THR A 85 10.86 5.40 5.05
C THR A 85 11.01 6.86 4.64
N ASP A 86 11.94 7.19 3.74
CA ASP A 86 12.14 8.56 3.28
C ASP A 86 10.90 9.10 2.58
N VAL A 87 10.70 10.40 2.73
CA VAL A 87 9.58 11.15 2.16
C VAL A 87 10.10 12.30 1.31
N TRP A 88 9.54 12.47 0.13
CA TRP A 88 9.74 13.61 -0.74
C TRP A 88 8.44 14.35 -0.97
N THR A 89 8.43 15.63 -0.65
CA THR A 89 7.29 16.51 -0.90
C THR A 89 7.59 17.47 -2.03
N PHE A 90 6.63 17.65 -2.94
CA PHE A 90 6.67 18.70 -3.96
C PHE A 90 5.27 19.21 -4.28
N GLU A 91 5.19 20.38 -4.91
CA GLU A 91 3.93 21.01 -5.28
C GLU A 91 3.71 20.95 -6.79
N VAL A 92 2.46 20.67 -7.15
CA VAL A 92 1.97 20.70 -8.54
C VAL A 92 1.08 21.91 -8.68
N LYS A 93 1.44 22.79 -9.62
CA LYS A 93 0.65 23.99 -9.92
C LYS A 93 -0.77 23.60 -10.38
N PRO A 94 -1.79 24.42 -10.07
CA PRO A 94 -3.13 24.20 -10.60
C PRO A 94 -3.16 24.13 -12.12
N ASP A 95 -4.16 23.44 -12.66
CA ASP A 95 -4.45 23.31 -14.12
C ASP A 95 -3.35 22.61 -14.94
N LEU A 96 -2.44 21.91 -14.25
CA LEU A 96 -1.40 21.10 -14.87
C LEU A 96 -1.96 19.72 -15.27
N LYS A 97 -1.60 19.28 -16.48
CA LYS A 97 -2.03 18.00 -17.04
C LYS A 97 -0.84 17.05 -17.17
N ASP A 98 -1.16 15.76 -17.26
CA ASP A 98 -0.18 14.71 -17.57
C ASP A 98 1.00 14.65 -16.58
N VAL A 99 0.71 14.92 -15.30
CA VAL A 99 1.69 14.76 -14.22
C VAL A 99 1.89 13.28 -13.97
N ARG A 100 3.15 12.83 -13.96
CA ARG A 100 3.50 11.44 -13.70
C ARG A 100 4.44 11.34 -12.54
N ILE A 101 4.19 10.39 -11.66
CA ILE A 101 5.05 10.05 -10.51
C ILE A 101 5.34 8.55 -10.58
N TRP A 102 6.60 8.15 -10.45
CA TRP A 102 6.98 6.75 -10.49
C TRP A 102 8.25 6.47 -9.68
N ALA A 103 8.44 5.19 -9.33
CA ALA A 103 9.68 4.71 -8.73
C ALA A 103 10.64 4.22 -9.83
N ARG A 104 11.91 4.56 -9.70
CA ARG A 104 13.02 3.97 -10.46
C ARG A 104 13.82 3.05 -9.57
N THR A 105 14.32 1.96 -10.11
CA THR A 105 15.02 0.93 -9.34
C THR A 105 16.43 0.67 -9.87
N ASN A 106 17.31 0.22 -8.97
CA ASN A 106 18.69 -0.15 -9.26
C ASN A 106 19.43 0.92 -10.08
N CYS A 107 19.43 2.15 -9.56
CA CYS A 107 20.07 3.28 -10.21
C CYS A 107 21.49 3.53 -9.69
N SER A 108 22.33 4.10 -10.55
CA SER A 108 23.63 4.66 -10.17
C SER A 108 23.78 6.01 -10.86
N PHE A 109 24.07 7.05 -10.07
CA PHE A 109 24.29 8.42 -10.54
C PHE A 109 25.64 8.92 -10.05
N ASP A 110 26.31 9.72 -10.88
CA ASP A 110 27.48 10.50 -10.49
C ASP A 110 27.09 11.75 -9.70
N GLU A 111 28.09 12.53 -9.25
CA GLU A 111 27.89 13.77 -8.49
C GLU A 111 27.13 14.86 -9.28
N SER A 112 27.10 14.76 -10.61
CA SER A 112 26.33 15.67 -11.48
C SER A 112 24.87 15.23 -11.66
N GLY A 113 24.47 14.13 -11.02
CA GLY A 113 23.14 13.54 -11.16
C GLY A 113 22.94 12.83 -12.50
N ARG A 114 24.03 12.40 -13.16
CA ARG A 114 23.97 11.65 -14.43
C ARG A 114 24.31 10.20 -14.22
N GLY A 115 23.63 9.32 -14.93
CA GLY A 115 23.74 7.90 -14.65
C GLY A 115 22.72 7.05 -15.38
N ARG A 116 22.26 5.99 -14.73
CA ARG A 116 21.27 5.07 -15.29
C ARG A 116 20.50 4.33 -14.21
N CYS A 117 19.22 4.08 -14.48
CA CYS A 117 18.38 3.13 -13.75
C CYS A 117 18.09 1.86 -14.54
N GLU A 118 17.83 0.74 -13.85
CA GLU A 118 17.38 -0.51 -14.48
C GLU A 118 15.94 -0.39 -14.99
N THR A 119 15.05 0.21 -14.19
CA THR A 119 13.66 0.51 -14.60
C THR A 119 13.32 1.98 -14.38
N GLY A 120 12.49 2.54 -15.26
CA GLY A 120 12.00 3.91 -15.17
C GLY A 120 13.04 5.01 -15.41
N ASP A 121 14.18 4.69 -16.01
CA ASP A 121 15.20 5.67 -16.35
C ASP A 121 14.62 6.81 -17.20
N CYS A 122 14.96 8.05 -16.89
CA CYS A 122 14.41 9.24 -17.55
C CYS A 122 15.45 9.99 -18.38
N GLY A 123 16.26 9.24 -19.13
CA GLY A 123 17.33 9.77 -19.97
C GLY A 123 18.65 9.94 -19.22
N GLY A 124 18.89 9.08 -18.22
CA GLY A 124 20.10 9.06 -17.42
C GLY A 124 20.24 10.24 -16.46
N LEU A 125 19.14 10.88 -16.06
CA LEU A 125 19.11 12.01 -15.14
C LEU A 125 18.51 11.62 -13.80
N LEU A 126 19.11 12.08 -12.69
CA LEU A 126 18.50 11.99 -11.37
C LEU A 126 17.23 12.86 -11.32
N GLU A 127 17.34 14.11 -11.78
CA GLU A 127 16.26 15.10 -11.87
C GLU A 127 15.52 14.97 -13.21
N CYS A 128 14.46 14.17 -13.25
CA CYS A 128 13.75 13.85 -14.50
C CYS A 128 13.12 15.07 -15.18
N GLN A 129 13.38 15.20 -16.48
CA GLN A 129 12.75 16.19 -17.37
C GLN A 129 11.88 15.54 -18.46
N ALA A 130 11.92 14.21 -18.54
CA ALA A 130 11.17 13.39 -19.49
C ALA A 130 10.58 12.18 -18.76
N TYR A 131 9.57 11.56 -19.37
CA TYR A 131 8.96 10.35 -18.82
C TYR A 131 9.96 9.17 -18.80
N GLY A 132 9.77 8.28 -17.82
CA GLY A 132 10.62 7.11 -17.63
C GLY A 132 10.44 6.05 -18.71
N THR A 133 11.51 5.30 -19.00
CA THR A 133 11.47 4.13 -19.88
C THR A 133 10.75 2.96 -19.20
N PRO A 134 9.76 2.33 -19.87
CA PRO A 134 9.12 1.10 -19.39
C PRO A 134 10.11 -0.04 -19.02
N PRO A 135 9.76 -0.94 -18.08
CA PRO A 135 8.49 -0.99 -17.36
C PRO A 135 8.42 0.01 -16.19
N THR A 136 7.30 0.72 -16.08
CA THR A 136 7.06 1.69 -14.98
C THR A 136 5.62 1.66 -14.52
N THR A 137 5.41 1.42 -13.23
CA THR A 137 4.12 1.70 -12.57
C THR A 137 3.97 3.21 -12.43
N LEU A 138 2.95 3.80 -13.05
CA LEU A 138 2.73 5.25 -13.05
C LEU A 138 1.59 5.61 -12.10
N ALA A 139 1.80 6.60 -11.24
CA ALA A 139 0.74 7.41 -10.66
C ALA A 139 0.55 8.63 -11.56
N GLU A 140 -0.62 8.75 -12.20
CA GLU A 140 -0.93 9.80 -13.16
C GLU A 140 -1.95 10.78 -12.55
N TYR A 141 -1.69 12.08 -12.72
CA TYR A 141 -2.54 13.15 -12.21
C TYR A 141 -2.78 14.21 -13.28
N THR A 142 -4.00 14.74 -13.31
CA THR A 142 -4.39 15.86 -14.15
C THR A 142 -5.35 16.76 -13.40
N SER A 143 -4.98 18.02 -13.22
CA SER A 143 -5.89 19.07 -12.75
C SER A 143 -6.62 19.66 -13.95
N THR A 144 -7.95 19.71 -13.88
CA THR A 144 -8.79 20.20 -14.97
C THR A 144 -9.98 21.00 -14.45
N GLN A 145 -10.58 21.78 -15.35
CA GLN A 145 -11.79 22.53 -15.06
C GLN A 145 -12.97 21.91 -15.80
N PHE A 146 -14.02 21.55 -15.06
CA PHE A 146 -15.28 21.09 -15.62
C PHE A 146 -16.41 22.03 -15.21
N ASN A 147 -16.95 22.79 -16.17
CA ASN A 147 -17.86 23.91 -15.92
C ASN A 147 -17.27 24.92 -14.91
N LEU A 148 -17.93 25.10 -13.76
CA LEU A 148 -17.54 26.02 -12.69
C LEU A 148 -16.70 25.34 -11.59
N PHE A 149 -16.44 24.03 -11.69
CA PHE A 149 -15.72 23.27 -10.67
C PHE A 149 -14.32 22.86 -11.16
N LYS A 150 -13.30 23.08 -10.33
CA LYS A 150 -11.99 22.48 -10.52
C LYS A 150 -12.01 21.05 -9.98
N LEU A 151 -11.55 20.13 -10.81
CA LEU A 151 -11.49 18.71 -10.51
C LEU A 151 -10.08 18.20 -10.77
N ASP A 152 -9.63 17.36 -9.87
CA ASP A 152 -8.42 16.59 -10.05
C ASP A 152 -8.82 15.19 -10.49
N LEU A 153 -8.22 14.74 -11.59
CA LEU A 153 -8.31 13.38 -12.10
C LEU A 153 -7.01 12.67 -11.74
N PHE A 154 -7.12 11.48 -11.17
CA PHE A 154 -5.94 10.69 -10.83
C PHE A 154 -6.17 9.21 -11.02
N ASP A 155 -5.09 8.49 -11.32
CA ASP A 155 -5.11 7.06 -11.55
C ASP A 155 -3.73 6.41 -11.29
N ILE A 156 -3.75 5.09 -11.21
CA ILE A 156 -2.54 4.27 -11.40
C ILE A 156 -2.65 3.62 -12.78
N SER A 157 -1.54 3.60 -13.51
CA SER A 157 -1.48 3.12 -14.89
C SER A 157 -0.34 2.13 -15.10
N LEU A 158 -0.73 0.95 -15.62
CA LEU A 158 0.15 -0.13 -16.05
C LEU A 158 0.23 -0.21 -17.58
N ALA A 159 -0.28 0.80 -18.29
CA ALA A 159 -0.15 0.91 -19.74
C ALA A 159 1.33 1.00 -20.20
N HIS A 160 2.24 1.37 -19.29
CA HIS A 160 3.70 1.40 -19.47
C HIS A 160 4.41 0.28 -18.69
N GLY A 161 3.68 -0.74 -18.23
CA GLY A 161 4.20 -1.86 -17.48
C GLY A 161 4.12 -1.67 -15.97
N PHE A 162 4.80 -2.54 -15.24
CA PHE A 162 4.86 -2.55 -13.79
C PHE A 162 6.29 -2.82 -13.36
N ASN A 163 6.76 -2.10 -12.35
CA ASN A 163 8.05 -2.37 -11.71
C ASN A 163 7.89 -2.46 -10.19
N VAL A 164 7.32 -1.43 -9.56
CA VAL A 164 7.14 -1.34 -8.11
C VAL A 164 5.65 -1.25 -7.75
N PRO A 165 5.19 -1.94 -6.70
CA PRO A 165 3.87 -1.73 -6.12
C PRO A 165 3.65 -0.27 -5.71
N THR A 166 2.51 0.30 -6.08
CA THR A 166 2.20 1.70 -5.83
C THR A 166 0.80 1.86 -5.22
N GLU A 167 0.71 2.68 -4.18
CA GLU A 167 -0.53 3.30 -3.71
C GLU A 167 -0.55 4.77 -4.12
N PHE A 168 -1.73 5.29 -4.45
CA PHE A 168 -1.99 6.69 -4.73
C PHE A 168 -3.31 7.09 -4.05
N SER A 169 -3.21 7.86 -2.97
CA SER A 169 -4.36 8.27 -2.15
C SER A 169 -4.43 9.78 -1.93
N PRO A 170 -5.64 10.35 -1.86
CA PRO A 170 -5.81 11.71 -1.34
C PRO A 170 -5.52 11.73 0.15
N THR A 171 -4.93 12.82 0.66
CA THR A 171 -4.68 12.99 2.10
C THR A 171 -5.88 13.59 2.85
N SER A 172 -6.98 13.86 2.15
CA SER A 172 -8.22 14.39 2.74
C SER A 172 -9.48 13.74 2.16
N CYS A 173 -10.56 13.69 2.96
CA CYS A 173 -11.71 12.80 2.76
C CYS A 173 -12.79 13.30 1.77
N ARG A 174 -12.47 14.06 0.71
CA ARG A 174 -13.49 14.70 -0.14
C ARG A 174 -13.58 14.18 -1.59
N CYS A 175 -13.15 12.95 -1.85
CA CYS A 175 -13.08 12.41 -3.22
C CYS A 175 -14.24 11.49 -3.59
N THR A 176 -14.69 11.56 -4.85
CA THR A 176 -15.73 10.70 -5.42
C THR A 176 -15.11 9.53 -6.19
N GLY A 177 -15.56 8.31 -5.90
CA GLY A 177 -15.09 7.09 -6.57
C GLY A 177 -14.15 6.19 -5.76
N GLY A 178 -13.76 6.58 -4.53
CA GLY A 178 -12.88 5.77 -3.67
C GLY A 178 -12.99 6.00 -2.16
N GLY A 179 -13.85 6.89 -1.66
CA GLY A 179 -13.84 7.23 -0.23
C GLY A 179 -12.44 7.66 0.25
N VAL A 180 -12.13 7.50 1.53
CA VAL A 180 -10.79 7.78 2.11
C VAL A 180 -9.73 6.78 1.63
N SER A 181 -10.11 5.78 0.85
CA SER A 181 -9.25 4.69 0.38
C SER A 181 -8.78 5.00 -1.04
N GLY A 182 -7.51 5.35 -1.21
CA GLY A 182 -6.94 5.62 -2.54
C GLY A 182 -6.92 4.39 -3.47
N ILE A 183 -6.13 4.49 -4.53
CA ILE A 183 -5.92 3.43 -5.52
C ILE A 183 -4.64 2.70 -5.13
N SER A 184 -4.63 1.37 -5.20
CA SER A 184 -3.38 0.62 -5.05
C SER A 184 -3.26 -0.51 -6.06
N CYS A 185 -2.03 -0.80 -6.44
CA CYS A 185 -1.67 -1.99 -7.18
C CYS A 185 -0.48 -2.67 -6.50
N THR A 186 -0.82 -3.64 -5.65
CA THR A 186 0.13 -4.36 -4.79
C THR A 186 0.29 -5.83 -5.17
N ALA A 187 -0.33 -6.27 -6.27
CA ALA A 187 -0.20 -7.64 -6.73
C ALA A 187 1.23 -7.96 -7.22
N ASP A 188 1.61 -9.24 -7.14
CA ASP A 188 2.91 -9.71 -7.60
C ASP A 188 3.02 -9.84 -9.12
N ILE A 189 3.05 -8.70 -9.79
CA ILE A 189 3.04 -8.68 -11.24
C ILE A 189 4.36 -9.18 -11.83
N ASN A 190 5.55 -8.87 -11.28
CA ASN A 190 6.80 -9.26 -11.94
C ASN A 190 7.06 -10.78 -11.88
N ARG A 191 6.76 -11.47 -10.78
CA ARG A 191 6.91 -12.95 -10.71
C ARG A 191 5.90 -13.66 -11.61
N GLN A 192 4.65 -13.19 -11.60
CA GLN A 192 3.57 -13.78 -12.38
C GLN A 192 3.59 -13.31 -13.84
N CYS A 193 4.52 -12.41 -14.19
CA CYS A 193 4.60 -11.79 -15.50
C CYS A 193 4.65 -12.86 -16.60
N PRO A 194 3.74 -12.81 -17.59
CA PRO A 194 3.78 -13.66 -18.76
C PRO A 194 5.17 -13.62 -19.39
N THR A 195 5.65 -14.78 -19.86
CA THR A 195 7.02 -14.91 -20.37
C THR A 195 7.33 -13.86 -21.45
N GLU A 196 6.35 -13.53 -22.29
CA GLU A 196 6.45 -12.56 -23.38
C GLU A 196 6.60 -11.10 -22.92
N LEU A 197 6.24 -10.80 -21.67
CA LEU A 197 6.23 -9.45 -21.11
C LEU A 197 7.36 -9.20 -20.09
N ARG A 198 8.14 -10.23 -19.73
CA ARG A 198 9.19 -10.11 -18.71
C ARG A 198 10.29 -9.15 -19.15
N ALA A 199 10.74 -8.32 -18.22
CA ALA A 199 11.88 -7.42 -18.39
C ALA A 199 12.74 -7.42 -17.12
N PRO A 200 14.02 -6.99 -17.20
CA PRO A 200 14.82 -6.75 -16.00
C PRO A 200 14.09 -5.81 -15.04
N GLY A 201 13.95 -6.22 -13.78
CA GLY A 201 13.32 -5.42 -12.73
C GLY A 201 11.80 -5.18 -12.88
N GLY A 202 11.12 -5.78 -13.87
CA GLY A 202 9.71 -5.47 -14.11
C GLY A 202 8.96 -6.36 -15.10
N CYS A 203 7.72 -5.96 -15.39
CA CYS A 203 6.83 -6.57 -16.37
C CYS A 203 6.35 -5.50 -17.35
N ASN A 204 6.73 -5.59 -18.62
CA ASN A 204 6.32 -4.65 -19.65
C ASN A 204 4.83 -4.76 -19.95
N SER A 205 4.25 -3.67 -20.45
CA SER A 205 2.93 -3.74 -21.06
C SER A 205 3.01 -4.39 -22.44
N PRO A 206 1.92 -4.98 -22.95
CA PRO A 206 1.89 -5.49 -24.31
C PRO A 206 2.08 -4.38 -25.36
N CYS A 207 1.74 -3.12 -25.05
CA CYS A 207 2.03 -2.01 -25.97
C CYS A 207 3.54 -1.82 -26.12
N THR A 208 4.28 -1.78 -25.00
CA THR A 208 5.74 -1.65 -25.01
C THR A 208 6.41 -2.77 -25.80
N VAL A 209 5.93 -4.02 -25.65
CA VAL A 209 6.56 -5.18 -26.31
C VAL A 209 6.17 -5.30 -27.78
N PHE A 210 4.89 -5.15 -28.11
CA PHE A 210 4.38 -5.50 -29.45
C PHE A 210 4.14 -4.28 -30.36
N GLY A 211 4.05 -3.06 -29.82
CA GLY A 211 3.91 -1.81 -30.58
C GLY A 211 2.66 -1.66 -31.46
N SER A 212 1.81 -2.69 -31.56
CA SER A 212 0.65 -2.67 -32.47
C SER A 212 -0.53 -1.89 -31.88
N ASP A 213 -1.37 -1.34 -32.77
CA ASP A 213 -2.58 -0.61 -32.38
C ASP A 213 -3.51 -1.43 -31.47
N ARG A 214 -3.51 -2.76 -31.62
CA ARG A 214 -4.25 -3.69 -30.76
C ARG A 214 -3.95 -3.48 -29.27
N TYR A 215 -2.72 -3.11 -28.93
CA TYR A 215 -2.25 -2.92 -27.55
C TYR A 215 -2.03 -1.45 -27.20
N CYS A 216 -1.62 -0.62 -28.16
CA CYS A 216 -1.23 0.76 -27.92
C CYS A 216 -2.35 1.78 -28.15
N CYS A 217 -3.43 1.42 -28.84
CA CYS A 217 -4.57 2.31 -29.07
C CYS A 217 -4.24 3.64 -29.79
N THR A 218 -3.18 3.69 -30.60
CA THR A 218 -2.64 4.93 -31.17
C THR A 218 -3.42 5.42 -32.40
N ALA A 219 -4.16 4.55 -33.09
CA ALA A 219 -4.93 4.94 -34.26
C ALA A 219 -6.15 5.80 -33.87
N ARG A 220 -6.44 6.84 -34.69
CA ARG A 220 -7.56 7.79 -34.47
C ARG A 220 -8.92 7.12 -34.29
N HIS A 221 -9.14 5.98 -34.96
CA HIS A 221 -10.34 5.14 -34.81
C HIS A 221 -10.00 3.75 -34.29
N SER A 222 -9.01 3.66 -33.39
CA SER A 222 -8.59 2.39 -32.82
C SER A 222 -9.76 1.69 -32.13
N LYS A 223 -10.01 0.44 -32.53
CA LYS A 223 -10.92 -0.50 -31.85
C LYS A 223 -10.17 -1.33 -30.80
N CYS A 224 -9.02 -0.85 -30.32
CA CYS A 224 -8.31 -1.51 -29.23
C CYS A 224 -9.25 -1.68 -28.02
N GLY A 225 -9.02 -2.74 -27.27
CA GLY A 225 -9.82 -3.09 -26.11
C GLY A 225 -9.06 -4.07 -25.25
N SER A 226 -9.78 -4.69 -24.30
CA SER A 226 -9.21 -5.68 -23.41
C SER A 226 -8.60 -6.87 -24.19
N THR A 227 -7.38 -7.27 -23.82
CA THR A 227 -6.64 -8.41 -24.38
C THR A 227 -6.32 -9.42 -23.28
N ASN A 228 -5.78 -10.61 -23.63
CA ASN A 228 -5.29 -11.56 -22.62
C ASN A 228 -4.23 -10.92 -21.70
N TYR A 229 -3.34 -10.10 -22.27
CA TYR A 229 -2.28 -9.41 -21.53
C TYR A 229 -2.81 -8.29 -20.65
N SER A 230 -3.74 -7.44 -21.13
CA SER A 230 -4.31 -6.40 -20.26
C SER A 230 -5.20 -7.01 -19.16
N ARG A 231 -5.91 -8.11 -19.44
CA ARG A 231 -6.65 -8.86 -18.41
C ARG A 231 -5.74 -9.46 -17.34
N PHE A 232 -4.51 -9.84 -17.68
CA PHE A 232 -3.53 -10.27 -16.69
C PHE A 232 -3.26 -9.19 -15.65
N PHE A 233 -3.02 -7.94 -16.08
CA PHE A 233 -2.84 -6.80 -15.17
C PHE A 233 -4.15 -6.46 -14.43
N LYS A 234 -5.27 -6.38 -15.15
CA LYS A 234 -6.56 -5.97 -14.59
C LYS A 234 -7.09 -6.93 -13.52
N SER A 235 -6.91 -8.24 -13.71
CA SER A 235 -7.36 -9.23 -12.72
C SER A 235 -6.56 -9.16 -11.40
N ARG A 236 -5.38 -8.56 -11.44
CA ARG A 236 -4.45 -8.42 -10.31
C ARG A 236 -4.58 -7.06 -9.63
N CYS A 237 -4.86 -6.03 -10.43
CA CYS A 237 -5.11 -4.67 -9.97
C CYS A 237 -6.41 -4.16 -10.62
N PRO A 238 -7.59 -4.43 -10.03
CA PRO A 238 -8.88 -4.13 -10.67
C PRO A 238 -9.15 -2.65 -10.93
N HIS A 239 -8.52 -1.77 -10.13
CA HIS A 239 -8.78 -0.33 -10.13
C HIS A 239 -7.78 0.49 -10.98
N VAL A 240 -6.84 -0.15 -11.68
CA VAL A 240 -5.79 0.54 -12.44
C VAL A 240 -5.99 0.41 -13.94
N TYR A 241 -5.43 1.36 -14.70
CA TYR A 241 -5.40 1.27 -16.16
C TYR A 241 -4.51 0.09 -16.59
N SER A 242 -5.12 -0.89 -17.25
CA SER A 242 -4.37 -2.04 -17.82
C SER A 242 -4.01 -1.86 -19.31
N TYR A 243 -4.60 -0.85 -19.96
CA TYR A 243 -4.35 -0.40 -21.34
C TYR A 243 -4.93 1.01 -21.53
N ALA A 244 -4.59 1.69 -22.63
CA ALA A 244 -4.86 3.12 -22.78
C ALA A 244 -6.34 3.57 -22.72
N LYS A 245 -7.31 2.69 -23.02
CA LYS A 245 -8.75 3.03 -23.01
C LYS A 245 -9.52 2.44 -21.81
N ASP A 246 -8.83 2.04 -20.74
CA ASP A 246 -9.42 1.38 -19.56
C ASP A 246 -10.07 2.34 -18.53
N GLY A 247 -10.54 3.52 -18.95
CA GLY A 247 -10.90 4.60 -18.03
C GLY A 247 -12.15 4.39 -17.18
N ALA A 248 -13.12 3.58 -17.63
CA ALA A 248 -14.42 3.45 -16.98
C ALA A 248 -14.38 2.95 -15.52
N SER A 249 -13.31 2.25 -15.13
CA SER A 249 -13.11 1.70 -13.78
C SER A 249 -11.80 2.12 -13.12
N SER A 250 -11.10 3.10 -13.72
CA SER A 250 -9.71 3.41 -13.37
C SER A 250 -9.39 4.88 -13.22
N THR A 251 -10.31 5.77 -13.58
CA THR A 251 -10.17 7.20 -13.30
C THR A 251 -10.88 7.57 -12.01
N PHE A 252 -10.17 8.22 -11.09
CA PHE A 252 -10.70 8.70 -9.82
C PHE A 252 -10.71 10.23 -9.79
N THR A 253 -11.59 10.79 -8.97
CA THR A 253 -11.85 12.24 -8.95
C THR A 253 -11.81 12.82 -7.54
N CYS A 254 -11.16 13.97 -7.39
CA CYS A 254 -11.17 14.78 -6.18
C CYS A 254 -11.46 16.26 -6.52
N PRO A 255 -11.89 17.08 -5.55
CA PRO A 255 -11.93 18.52 -5.70
C PRO A 255 -10.54 19.07 -6.04
N GLY A 256 -10.48 20.09 -6.90
CA GLY A 256 -9.22 20.73 -7.27
C GLY A 256 -8.45 21.28 -6.07
N GLY A 257 -7.14 21.07 -6.07
CA GLY A 257 -6.26 21.48 -4.96
C GLY A 257 -6.23 20.48 -3.80
N THR A 258 -6.68 19.24 -4.04
CA THR A 258 -6.53 18.17 -3.06
C THR A 258 -5.06 17.80 -2.94
N ASN A 259 -4.60 17.51 -1.72
CA ASN A 259 -3.26 16.98 -1.49
C ASN A 259 -3.27 15.45 -1.61
N TYR A 260 -2.14 14.89 -2.02
CA TYR A 260 -2.03 13.46 -2.30
C TYR A 260 -0.79 12.85 -1.70
N ARG A 261 -0.86 11.53 -1.53
CA ARG A 261 0.25 10.68 -1.16
C ARG A 261 0.43 9.58 -2.20
N VAL A 262 1.66 9.37 -2.63
CA VAL A 262 2.10 8.24 -3.46
C VAL A 262 3.04 7.39 -2.63
N VAL A 263 2.71 6.12 -2.44
CA VAL A 263 3.53 5.20 -1.63
C VAL A 263 4.05 4.08 -2.51
N PHE A 264 5.36 3.93 -2.57
CA PHE A 264 6.00 2.74 -3.14
C PHE A 264 6.15 1.69 -2.05
N SER A 265 5.65 0.48 -2.23
CA SER A 265 5.60 -0.51 -1.15
C SER A 265 6.29 -1.82 -1.49
N ALA A 266 6.87 -2.47 -0.47
CA ALA A 266 7.12 -3.91 -0.50
C ALA A 266 5.96 -4.66 0.18
N ILE A 267 5.73 -5.91 -0.19
CA ILE A 267 4.60 -6.71 0.32
C ILE A 267 5.02 -8.11 0.79
N PHE A 268 4.31 -8.63 1.79
CA PHE A 268 4.25 -10.07 2.04
C PHE A 268 3.01 -10.65 1.35
N GLU A 269 3.18 -11.74 0.62
CA GLU A 269 2.08 -12.56 0.12
C GLU A 269 2.05 -13.86 0.92
N VAL A 270 0.98 -14.06 1.69
CA VAL A 270 0.76 -15.28 2.48
C VAL A 270 -0.28 -16.13 1.77
N ARG A 271 0.09 -17.34 1.37
CA ARG A 271 -0.79 -18.27 0.66
C ARG A 271 -1.05 -19.52 1.49
N ASN A 272 -2.31 -19.95 1.51
CA ASN A 272 -2.68 -21.25 2.05
C ASN A 272 -2.81 -22.30 0.92
N ASN A 273 -1.83 -23.19 0.80
CA ASN A 273 -1.93 -24.38 -0.07
C ASN A 273 -2.39 -25.63 0.70
N CYS A 274 -2.63 -25.53 2.01
CA CYS A 274 -3.10 -26.65 2.81
C CYS A 274 -4.51 -27.07 2.36
N LEU A 275 -4.83 -28.35 2.51
CA LEU A 275 -6.17 -28.90 2.28
C LEU A 275 -7.16 -28.57 3.41
N PHE A 276 -6.79 -27.62 4.28
CA PHE A 276 -7.57 -27.18 5.44
C PHE A 276 -7.38 -25.67 5.63
N THR A 277 -8.35 -25.04 6.30
CA THR A 277 -8.27 -23.63 6.67
C THR A 277 -7.13 -23.38 7.64
N VAL A 278 -6.36 -22.32 7.39
CA VAL A 278 -5.36 -21.80 8.32
C VAL A 278 -5.73 -20.38 8.71
N TRP A 279 -5.39 -19.98 9.93
CA TRP A 279 -5.49 -18.60 10.34
C TRP A 279 -4.08 -18.03 10.34
N ALA A 280 -3.70 -17.41 9.22
CA ALA A 280 -2.43 -16.74 9.08
C ALA A 280 -2.30 -15.65 10.16
N ALA A 281 -1.10 -15.47 10.67
CA ALA A 281 -0.76 -14.45 11.65
C ALA A 281 0.53 -13.76 11.26
N VAL A 282 0.62 -12.46 11.54
CA VAL A 282 1.84 -11.68 11.40
C VAL A 282 2.04 -10.79 12.61
N VAL A 283 3.27 -10.71 13.10
CA VAL A 283 3.67 -9.70 14.08
C VAL A 283 4.78 -8.85 13.49
N PRO A 284 4.68 -7.52 13.60
CA PRO A 284 3.60 -6.75 14.25
C PRO A 284 2.27 -6.71 13.46
N GLY A 285 1.17 -7.11 14.13
CA GLY A 285 -0.10 -6.39 14.07
C GLY A 285 -1.25 -6.89 13.19
N ASP A 286 -1.29 -8.13 12.69
CA ASP A 286 -2.46 -8.60 11.91
C ASP A 286 -2.67 -10.13 11.96
N GLY A 287 -3.81 -10.60 11.47
CA GLY A 287 -4.08 -12.01 11.23
C GLY A 287 -5.39 -12.26 10.48
N ARG A 288 -5.40 -13.26 9.60
CA ARG A 288 -6.49 -13.50 8.66
C ARG A 288 -6.79 -14.99 8.49
N GLN A 289 -8.07 -15.34 8.43
CA GLN A 289 -8.50 -16.67 8.01
C GLN A 289 -8.27 -16.84 6.50
N LEU A 290 -7.57 -17.90 6.12
CA LEU A 290 -7.30 -18.29 4.74
C LEU A 290 -7.83 -19.71 4.51
N ASN A 291 -8.83 -19.84 3.64
CA ASN A 291 -9.27 -21.13 3.13
C ASN A 291 -8.26 -21.67 2.11
N GLN A 292 -8.50 -22.88 1.60
CA GLN A 292 -7.62 -23.49 0.60
C GLN A 292 -7.50 -22.58 -0.63
N THR A 293 -6.27 -22.35 -1.08
CA THR A 293 -5.86 -21.44 -2.18
C THR A 293 -6.01 -19.95 -1.93
N ASP A 294 -6.54 -19.53 -0.78
CA ASP A 294 -6.64 -18.11 -0.44
C ASP A 294 -5.24 -17.48 -0.36
N VAL A 295 -5.17 -16.22 -0.79
CA VAL A 295 -3.97 -15.39 -0.77
C VAL A 295 -4.26 -14.12 0.01
N TRP A 296 -3.35 -13.79 0.91
CA TRP A 296 -3.39 -12.56 1.69
C TRP A 296 -2.16 -11.72 1.38
N THR A 297 -2.40 -10.52 0.85
CA THR A 297 -1.37 -9.51 0.64
C THR A 297 -1.31 -8.58 1.84
N LEU A 298 -0.13 -8.47 2.42
CA LEU A 298 0.23 -7.63 3.54
C LEU A 298 1.20 -6.57 3.06
N GLU A 299 0.93 -5.31 3.37
CA GLU A 299 1.91 -4.25 3.13
C GLU A 299 3.00 -4.31 4.19
N MET A 300 4.26 -4.28 3.75
CA MET A 300 5.38 -4.19 4.68
C MET A 300 5.37 -2.80 5.30
N LYS A 301 5.14 -2.74 6.61
CA LYS A 301 5.23 -1.49 7.34
C LYS A 301 6.71 -1.05 7.42
N PRO A 302 6.98 0.26 7.32
CA PRO A 302 8.31 0.87 7.47
C PRO A 302 9.18 0.31 8.60
N ASP A 303 8.56 -0.04 9.73
CA ASP A 303 9.26 -0.46 10.95
C ASP A 303 9.26 -1.99 11.17
N ILE A 304 9.07 -2.80 10.12
CA ILE A 304 8.98 -4.26 10.25
C ILE A 304 10.36 -4.90 10.51
N LYS A 305 10.91 -4.64 11.69
CA LYS A 305 12.10 -5.32 12.21
C LYS A 305 11.64 -6.61 12.91
N GLY A 306 12.18 -7.76 12.49
CA GLY A 306 11.87 -9.05 13.12
C GLY A 306 10.43 -9.51 12.86
N ALA A 307 9.92 -9.33 11.65
CA ALA A 307 8.56 -9.76 11.34
C ALA A 307 8.45 -11.27 11.46
N ARG A 308 7.41 -11.76 12.14
CA ARG A 308 7.11 -13.19 12.22
C ARG A 308 5.81 -13.48 11.50
N ILE A 309 5.82 -14.45 10.61
CA ILE A 309 4.64 -14.92 9.89
C ILE A 309 4.48 -16.41 10.17
N TRP A 310 3.29 -16.82 10.59
CA TRP A 310 3.03 -18.23 10.90
C TRP A 310 1.58 -18.62 10.62
N ALA A 311 1.35 -19.93 10.46
CA ALA A 311 0.02 -20.50 10.35
C ALA A 311 -0.49 -20.91 11.74
N ARG A 312 -1.77 -20.69 11.99
CA ARG A 312 -2.50 -21.23 13.14
C ARG A 312 -3.54 -22.23 12.68
N THR A 313 -3.75 -23.28 13.46
CA THR A 313 -4.67 -24.37 13.10
C THR A 313 -5.81 -24.50 14.12
N ASN A 314 -6.93 -25.07 13.66
CA ASN A 314 -8.12 -25.36 14.45
C ASN A 314 -8.58 -24.18 15.31
N CYS A 315 -8.66 -22.99 14.72
CA CYS A 315 -9.10 -21.80 15.43
C CYS A 315 -10.62 -21.66 15.42
N ASN A 316 -11.14 -21.06 16.48
CA ASN A 316 -12.52 -20.60 16.57
C ASN A 316 -12.52 -19.17 17.11
N PHE A 317 -13.00 -18.22 16.30
CA PHE A 317 -13.12 -16.81 16.65
C PHE A 317 -14.57 -16.36 16.54
N ASP A 318 -15.00 -15.54 17.48
CA ASP A 318 -16.26 -14.82 17.39
C ASP A 318 -16.20 -13.66 16.38
N ALA A 319 -17.32 -12.97 16.18
CA ALA A 319 -17.41 -11.85 15.24
C ALA A 319 -16.52 -10.65 15.61
N SER A 320 -16.05 -10.57 16.86
CA SER A 320 -15.09 -9.55 17.30
C SER A 320 -13.64 -9.97 17.09
N GLY A 321 -13.40 -11.16 16.53
CA GLY A 321 -12.07 -11.72 16.34
C GLY A 321 -11.45 -12.23 17.63
N ARG A 322 -12.24 -12.56 18.66
CA ARG A 322 -11.76 -13.14 19.92
C ARG A 322 -12.10 -14.62 19.99
N GLY A 323 -11.20 -15.41 20.53
CA GLY A 323 -11.31 -16.86 20.40
C GLY A 323 -10.07 -17.60 20.85
N ARG A 324 -9.79 -18.72 20.18
CA ARG A 324 -8.58 -19.52 20.44
C ARG A 324 -8.21 -20.37 19.25
N CYS A 325 -6.91 -20.58 19.05
CA CYS A 325 -6.34 -21.59 18.16
C CYS A 325 -5.74 -22.77 18.94
N GLU A 326 -5.69 -23.94 18.30
CA GLU A 326 -5.01 -25.13 18.85
C GLU A 326 -3.49 -24.97 18.80
N THR A 327 -2.97 -24.41 17.71
CA THR A 327 -1.55 -24.12 17.54
C THR A 327 -1.33 -22.66 17.13
N GLY A 328 -0.24 -22.05 17.60
CA GLY A 328 0.16 -20.70 17.24
C GLY A 328 -0.79 -19.59 17.74
N ASP A 329 -1.62 -19.86 18.75
CA ASP A 329 -2.55 -18.86 19.28
C ASP A 329 -1.80 -17.65 19.84
N CYS A 330 -2.26 -16.43 19.53
CA CYS A 330 -1.62 -15.19 19.93
C CYS A 330 -2.47 -14.41 20.94
N GLY A 331 -2.78 -15.08 22.07
CA GLY A 331 -3.57 -14.49 23.15
C GLY A 331 -5.07 -14.46 22.86
N GLY A 332 -5.56 -15.41 22.05
CA GLY A 332 -6.97 -15.54 21.70
C GLY A 332 -7.49 -14.48 20.72
N LEU A 333 -6.60 -13.85 19.95
CA LEU A 333 -6.95 -12.81 18.98
C LEU A 333 -6.78 -13.31 17.54
N LEU A 334 -7.74 -13.00 16.67
CA LEU A 334 -7.58 -13.19 15.23
C LEU A 334 -6.46 -12.28 14.70
N GLN A 335 -6.45 -11.04 15.19
CA GLN A 335 -5.53 -9.96 14.83
C GLN A 335 -4.38 -9.91 15.84
N CYS A 336 -3.29 -10.63 15.55
CA CYS A 336 -2.21 -10.82 16.52
C CYS A 336 -1.48 -9.52 16.86
N GLN A 337 -1.27 -9.30 18.15
CA GLN A 337 -0.47 -8.18 18.68
C GLN A 337 0.83 -8.67 19.34
N ASP A 338 0.95 -9.97 19.57
CA ASP A 338 2.07 -10.64 20.22
C ASP A 338 2.34 -11.98 19.51
N TYR A 339 3.46 -12.61 19.84
CA TYR A 339 3.89 -13.87 19.25
C TYR A 339 2.91 -15.02 19.51
N GLY A 340 2.95 -16.01 18.62
CA GLY A 340 2.15 -17.23 18.76
C GLY A 340 2.65 -18.13 19.88
N THR A 341 1.74 -18.89 20.46
CA THR A 341 2.05 -19.96 21.41
C THR A 341 2.50 -21.23 20.67
N PRO A 342 3.68 -21.79 21.00
CA PRO A 342 4.18 -23.03 20.42
C PRO A 342 3.19 -24.21 20.54
N PRO A 343 3.16 -25.14 19.57
CA PRO A 343 4.06 -25.20 18.42
C PRO A 343 3.60 -24.33 17.25
N ASN A 344 4.51 -23.57 16.64
CA ASN A 344 4.23 -22.84 15.40
C ASN A 344 5.48 -22.72 14.52
N THR A 345 5.38 -23.21 13.28
CA THR A 345 6.43 -23.03 12.27
C THR A 345 6.50 -21.55 11.87
N LEU A 346 7.67 -20.92 12.03
CA LEU A 346 7.85 -19.50 11.77
C LEU A 346 8.56 -19.23 10.44
N ALA A 347 8.12 -18.22 9.71
CA ALA A 347 8.96 -17.47 8.77
C ALA A 347 9.33 -16.14 9.44
N GLU A 348 10.64 -15.89 9.60
CA GLU A 348 11.15 -14.68 10.26
C GLU A 348 11.84 -13.79 9.23
N TYR A 349 11.41 -12.53 9.14
CA TYR A 349 12.04 -11.51 8.32
C TYR A 349 12.95 -10.64 9.18
N LEU A 350 14.23 -10.67 8.87
CA LEU A 350 15.29 -9.98 9.60
C LEU A 350 15.84 -8.85 8.73
N SER A 351 15.35 -7.64 8.95
CA SER A 351 16.05 -6.44 8.46
C SER A 351 17.04 -6.00 9.54
N TYR A 352 18.31 -6.42 9.43
CA TYR A 352 19.34 -5.99 10.38
C TYR A 352 19.64 -4.49 10.22
N GLU A 353 19.70 -3.80 11.35
CA GLU A 353 19.96 -2.36 11.47
C GLU A 353 21.45 -2.00 11.37
N TYR A 354 22.35 -3.00 11.30
CA TYR A 354 23.78 -2.76 11.11
C TYR A 354 24.11 -2.71 9.62
N ASP A 355 24.41 -1.50 9.15
CA ASP A 355 24.72 -1.06 7.77
C ASP A 355 25.95 -1.75 7.11
N ILE A 356 26.47 -2.81 7.71
CA ILE A 356 27.73 -3.47 7.32
C ILE A 356 27.57 -4.53 6.23
N THR A 357 26.36 -4.96 5.88
CA THR A 357 26.18 -6.04 4.87
C THR A 357 25.37 -5.67 3.63
N ASN A 358 24.59 -4.58 3.60
CA ASN A 358 23.69 -4.26 2.46
C ASN A 358 22.78 -5.44 2.02
N LEU A 359 22.38 -6.30 2.98
CA LEU A 359 21.55 -7.48 2.73
C LEU A 359 20.21 -7.41 3.47
N GLU A 360 19.17 -7.95 2.84
CA GLU A 360 17.90 -8.37 3.45
C GLU A 360 18.03 -9.85 3.83
N MET A 361 17.53 -10.22 5.00
CA MET A 361 17.67 -11.56 5.55
C MET A 361 16.32 -12.14 5.95
N GLY A 362 16.18 -13.45 5.83
CA GLY A 362 15.04 -14.15 6.38
C GLY A 362 15.29 -15.64 6.54
N ASP A 363 14.57 -16.25 7.46
CA ASP A 363 14.75 -17.63 7.85
C ASP A 363 13.42 -18.36 8.09
N ILE A 364 13.51 -19.69 8.19
CA ILE A 364 12.45 -20.51 8.77
C ILE A 364 12.95 -20.98 10.13
N SER A 365 12.12 -20.83 11.17
CA SER A 365 12.49 -21.20 12.53
C SER A 365 11.52 -22.23 13.11
N LEU A 366 12.11 -23.29 13.67
CA LEU A 366 11.47 -24.37 14.42
C LEU A 366 11.83 -24.31 15.90
N ILE A 367 12.38 -23.17 16.36
CA ILE A 367 12.68 -22.91 17.77
C ILE A 367 11.38 -22.87 18.59
N ASP A 368 10.29 -22.40 17.99
CA ASP A 368 8.94 -22.43 18.56
C ASP A 368 8.16 -23.69 18.14
N GLY A 369 8.85 -24.72 17.65
CA GLY A 369 8.26 -25.97 17.19
C GLY A 369 7.74 -25.91 15.75
N PHE A 370 6.97 -26.93 15.39
CA PHE A 370 6.42 -27.11 14.04
C PHE A 370 4.94 -27.46 14.13
N ASN A 371 4.12 -26.85 13.28
CA ASN A 371 2.71 -27.23 13.12
C ASN A 371 2.32 -27.43 11.65
N VAL A 372 2.75 -26.53 10.77
CA VAL A 372 2.38 -26.53 9.35
C VAL A 372 3.66 -26.45 8.49
N PRO A 373 3.77 -27.25 7.41
CA PRO A 373 4.85 -27.09 6.44
C PRO A 373 4.88 -25.68 5.86
N ILE A 374 6.07 -25.12 5.65
CA ILE A 374 6.21 -23.74 5.20
C ILE A 374 7.27 -23.60 4.12
N GLU A 375 7.06 -22.64 3.23
CA GLU A 375 8.05 -22.10 2.33
C GLU A 375 8.11 -20.59 2.52
N PHE A 376 9.33 -20.06 2.48
CA PHE A 376 9.57 -18.62 2.52
C PHE A 376 10.50 -18.25 1.37
N SER A 377 10.01 -17.41 0.44
CA SER A 377 10.76 -17.03 -0.76
C SER A 377 10.62 -15.54 -1.10
N PRO A 378 11.72 -14.85 -1.43
CA PRO A 378 11.67 -13.52 -2.02
C PRO A 378 11.36 -13.58 -3.53
N THR A 379 11.06 -12.44 -4.16
CA THR A 379 10.80 -12.39 -5.61
C THR A 379 12.07 -12.46 -6.46
N SER A 380 13.20 -11.95 -5.97
CA SER A 380 14.46 -11.95 -6.70
C SER A 380 14.95 -13.37 -6.91
N SER A 381 15.17 -13.73 -8.18
CA SER A 381 15.82 -15.00 -8.55
C SER A 381 17.28 -15.10 -8.12
N LYS A 382 17.88 -13.99 -7.65
CA LYS A 382 19.23 -13.96 -7.07
C LYS A 382 19.26 -14.45 -5.61
N CYS A 383 18.11 -14.75 -5.03
CA CYS A 383 17.98 -15.17 -3.65
C CYS A 383 17.48 -16.60 -3.53
N SER A 384 17.99 -17.32 -2.52
CA SER A 384 17.56 -18.66 -2.21
C SER A 384 16.16 -18.67 -1.60
N LYS A 385 15.37 -19.66 -1.98
CA LYS A 385 14.10 -20.01 -1.33
C LYS A 385 14.39 -20.93 -0.14
N LEU A 386 13.70 -20.72 0.97
CA LEU A 386 13.72 -21.60 2.13
C LEU A 386 12.44 -22.43 2.18
N SER A 387 12.56 -23.67 2.66
CA SER A 387 11.41 -24.56 2.80
C SER A 387 11.63 -25.59 3.90
N CYS A 388 10.57 -25.87 4.65
CA CYS A 388 10.48 -26.97 5.60
C CYS A 388 9.17 -27.73 5.31
N THR A 389 9.29 -28.82 4.54
CA THR A 389 8.14 -29.54 3.96
C THR A 389 7.96 -30.97 4.46
N ALA A 390 8.85 -31.42 5.36
CA ALA A 390 8.76 -32.75 5.94
C ALA A 390 7.51 -32.92 6.81
N ASP A 391 6.99 -34.15 6.89
CA ASP A 391 5.92 -34.54 7.80
C ASP A 391 6.46 -34.70 9.24
N ILE A 392 6.83 -33.57 9.85
CA ILE A 392 7.39 -33.52 11.21
C ILE A 392 6.33 -33.96 12.23
N ASN A 393 5.07 -33.58 12.06
CA ASN A 393 4.00 -33.93 13.01
C ASN A 393 3.87 -35.45 13.17
N ARG A 394 3.90 -36.20 12.07
CA ARG A 394 3.83 -37.67 12.12
C ARG A 394 5.07 -38.31 12.74
N GLN A 395 6.24 -37.72 12.51
CA GLN A 395 7.53 -38.24 12.97
C GLN A 395 7.94 -37.70 14.35
N CYS A 396 7.13 -36.83 14.93
CA CYS A 396 7.48 -36.11 16.15
C CYS A 396 7.83 -37.09 17.30
N PRO A 397 9.00 -36.92 17.96
CA PRO A 397 9.36 -37.66 19.15
C PRO A 397 8.25 -37.58 20.19
N LYS A 398 7.99 -38.69 20.89
CA LYS A 398 6.85 -38.81 21.80
C LYS A 398 6.85 -37.70 22.86
N GLU A 399 8.04 -37.32 23.32
CA GLU A 399 8.29 -36.31 24.34
C GLU A 399 7.98 -34.88 23.85
N LEU A 400 7.98 -34.66 22.54
CA LEU A 400 7.79 -33.34 21.92
C LEU A 400 6.40 -33.17 21.31
N ARG A 401 5.58 -34.23 21.26
CA ARG A 401 4.25 -34.18 20.65
C ARG A 401 3.35 -33.20 21.40
N ALA A 402 2.73 -32.31 20.65
CA ALA A 402 1.64 -31.47 21.10
C ALA A 402 0.41 -31.73 20.22
N LEU A 403 -0.76 -31.30 20.69
CA LEU A 403 -1.95 -31.36 19.84
C LEU A 403 -1.74 -30.44 18.63
N GLY A 404 -1.92 -30.97 17.42
CA GLY A 404 -1.76 -30.21 16.18
C GLY A 404 -0.32 -29.93 15.74
N GLY A 405 0.70 -30.36 16.49
CA GLY A 405 2.10 -30.03 16.17
C GLY A 405 3.17 -30.81 16.94
N CYS A 406 4.41 -30.32 16.82
CA CYS A 406 5.60 -30.85 17.47
C CYS A 406 6.38 -29.70 18.12
N ASN A 407 6.44 -29.68 19.44
CA ASN A 407 7.17 -28.63 20.18
C ASN A 407 8.68 -28.76 20.01
N ASN A 408 9.38 -27.64 20.14
CA ASN A 408 10.83 -27.67 20.30
C ASN A 408 11.21 -28.16 21.72
N PRO A 409 12.36 -28.83 21.91
CA PRO A 409 12.84 -29.20 23.24
C PRO A 409 12.98 -28.01 24.21
N CYS A 410 13.27 -26.79 23.74
CA CYS A 410 13.29 -25.61 24.61
C CYS A 410 11.91 -25.35 25.23
N THR A 411 10.85 -25.41 24.43
CA THR A 411 9.47 -25.25 24.90
C THR A 411 9.09 -26.30 25.96
N VAL A 412 9.51 -27.55 25.77
CA VAL A 412 9.09 -28.67 26.62
C VAL A 412 9.93 -28.78 27.90
N PHE A 413 11.25 -28.72 27.76
CA PHE A 413 12.17 -29.00 28.86
C PHE A 413 12.72 -27.73 29.52
N GLY A 414 12.65 -26.59 28.83
CA GLY A 414 13.31 -25.37 29.26
C GLY A 414 14.81 -25.55 29.43
N GLY A 415 15.40 -24.64 30.20
CA GLY A 415 16.79 -24.72 30.60
C GLY A 415 17.78 -24.45 29.47
N ASP A 416 18.99 -24.10 29.89
CA ASP A 416 19.99 -23.55 28.99
C ASP A 416 20.46 -24.55 27.91
N ARG A 417 20.48 -25.86 28.24
CA ARG A 417 20.84 -26.93 27.30
C ARG A 417 20.03 -26.89 25.99
N TYR A 418 18.76 -26.48 26.05
CA TYR A 418 17.87 -26.45 24.89
C TYR A 418 17.53 -25.04 24.44
N CYS A 419 17.50 -24.06 25.36
CA CYS A 419 17.05 -22.71 25.08
C CYS A 419 18.17 -21.70 24.81
N CYS A 420 19.44 -22.02 25.13
CA CYS A 420 20.57 -21.12 24.91
C CYS A 420 20.37 -19.73 25.54
N THR A 421 19.93 -19.68 26.79
CA THR A 421 19.59 -18.43 27.48
C THR A 421 20.78 -17.77 28.15
N VAL A 422 21.87 -18.51 28.37
CA VAL A 422 23.09 -18.03 29.04
C VAL A 422 24.16 -17.75 27.98
N PRO A 423 24.65 -16.51 27.86
CA PRO A 423 25.79 -16.18 26.99
C PRO A 423 27.02 -17.03 27.34
N ASP A 424 27.75 -17.50 26.32
CA ASP A 424 28.95 -18.37 26.45
C ASP A 424 28.70 -19.75 27.10
N SER A 425 27.45 -20.20 27.17
CA SER A 425 27.13 -21.55 27.63
C SER A 425 27.37 -22.61 26.57
N SER A 426 27.53 -23.87 27.01
CA SER A 426 27.67 -25.03 26.10
C SER A 426 26.32 -25.50 25.56
N CYS A 427 25.37 -24.60 25.30
CA CYS A 427 24.15 -24.97 24.58
C CYS A 427 24.52 -25.29 23.12
N GLY A 428 23.82 -26.22 22.49
CA GLY A 428 24.19 -26.66 21.16
C GLY A 428 23.31 -27.76 20.62
N SER A 429 23.77 -28.38 19.53
CA SER A 429 23.06 -29.47 18.87
C SER A 429 22.73 -30.63 19.84
N THR A 430 21.45 -30.99 19.94
CA THR A 430 20.95 -32.10 20.76
C THR A 430 20.38 -33.20 19.87
N SER A 431 19.96 -34.35 20.43
CA SER A 431 19.23 -35.35 19.65
C SER A 431 17.90 -34.80 19.12
N TYR A 432 17.22 -33.95 19.89
CA TYR A 432 15.95 -33.33 19.50
C TYR A 432 16.12 -32.23 18.45
N SER A 433 17.09 -31.33 18.58
CA SER A 433 17.31 -30.32 17.53
C SER A 433 17.82 -30.97 16.22
N ARG A 434 18.65 -32.02 16.29
CA ARG A 434 19.02 -32.82 15.10
C ARG A 434 17.83 -33.50 14.42
N PHE A 435 16.81 -33.91 15.17
CA PHE A 435 15.58 -34.43 14.57
C PHE A 435 14.93 -33.39 13.64
N PHE A 436 14.73 -32.16 14.11
CA PHE A 436 14.21 -31.07 13.27
C PHE A 436 15.16 -30.75 12.12
N LYS A 437 16.46 -30.65 12.39
CA LYS A 437 17.46 -30.29 11.38
C LYS A 437 17.56 -31.31 10.25
N ASN A 438 17.47 -32.61 10.55
CA ASN A 438 17.52 -33.65 9.53
C ASN A 438 16.30 -33.61 8.59
N LEU A 439 15.14 -33.20 9.11
CA LEU A 439 13.90 -33.10 8.33
C LEU A 439 13.78 -31.76 7.59
N CYS A 440 14.32 -30.69 8.17
CA CYS A 440 14.34 -29.35 7.59
C CYS A 440 15.76 -28.75 7.72
N PRO A 441 16.68 -29.11 6.82
CA PRO A 441 18.09 -28.69 6.91
C PRO A 441 18.28 -27.17 6.86
N ASN A 442 17.35 -26.47 6.20
CA ASN A 442 17.38 -25.01 5.99
C ASN A 442 16.57 -24.23 7.04
N ALA A 443 16.22 -24.83 8.17
CA ALA A 443 15.53 -24.16 9.25
C ALA A 443 16.39 -24.10 10.52
N TYR A 444 16.16 -23.08 11.36
CA TYR A 444 16.67 -23.02 12.72
C TYR A 444 16.02 -24.10 13.57
N SER A 445 16.83 -24.90 14.25
CA SER A 445 16.38 -25.96 15.14
C SER A 445 16.63 -25.68 16.63
N TYR A 446 17.47 -24.70 16.93
CA TYR A 446 17.77 -24.14 18.26
C TYR A 446 18.39 -22.74 18.10
N SER A 447 18.50 -21.96 19.18
CA SER A 447 18.86 -20.52 19.10
C SER A 447 20.25 -20.24 18.54
N GLU A 448 21.25 -21.06 18.92
CA GLU A 448 22.64 -20.95 18.44
C GLU A 448 22.92 -21.89 17.26
N ASP A 449 21.92 -22.19 16.44
CA ASP A 449 22.06 -22.93 15.17
C ASP A 449 22.78 -22.02 14.16
N ILE A 450 24.07 -21.77 14.42
CA ILE A 450 24.92 -20.90 13.60
C ILE A 450 25.32 -21.69 12.34
N ALA A 451 24.63 -21.47 11.22
CA ALA A 451 25.18 -21.54 9.85
C ALA A 451 24.11 -21.33 8.76
N THR A 452 24.53 -20.86 7.58
CA THR A 452 24.03 -21.09 6.18
C THR A 452 22.53 -21.07 5.81
N HIS A 453 21.59 -20.87 6.73
CA HIS A 453 20.16 -21.17 6.53
C HIS A 453 19.25 -19.94 6.52
N VAL A 454 19.86 -18.77 6.42
CA VAL A 454 19.20 -17.49 6.16
C VAL A 454 19.32 -17.25 4.66
N PHE A 455 18.24 -16.92 3.96
CA PHE A 455 18.42 -16.37 2.63
C PHE A 455 18.99 -14.95 2.80
N THR A 456 20.04 -14.65 2.07
CA THR A 456 20.58 -13.29 1.97
C THR A 456 20.25 -12.74 0.60
N CYS A 457 19.57 -11.60 0.59
CA CYS A 457 19.25 -10.89 -0.62
C CYS A 457 19.95 -9.54 -0.65
N PRO A 458 20.49 -9.08 -1.79
CA PRO A 458 20.89 -7.69 -1.91
C PRO A 458 19.69 -6.78 -1.63
N LYS A 459 19.84 -5.83 -0.70
CA LYS A 459 18.87 -4.72 -0.54
C LYS A 459 18.65 -4.09 -1.92
N GLY A 460 17.41 -3.83 -2.31
CA GLY A 460 17.13 -3.34 -3.68
C GLY A 460 16.37 -4.29 -4.56
N THR A 461 16.42 -5.59 -4.25
CA THR A 461 16.05 -6.59 -5.25
C THR A 461 14.68 -7.21 -5.02
N ASN A 462 14.07 -7.01 -3.85
CA ASN A 462 12.80 -7.63 -3.48
C ASN A 462 11.74 -6.60 -3.08
N TYR A 463 10.72 -6.49 -3.92
CA TYR A 463 9.49 -5.76 -3.57
C TYR A 463 8.41 -6.69 -3.02
N LYS A 464 8.67 -8.00 -2.98
CA LYS A 464 7.75 -8.97 -2.38
C LYS A 464 8.49 -10.16 -1.77
N TYR A 465 7.93 -10.61 -0.65
CA TYR A 465 8.22 -11.89 -0.02
C TYR A 465 6.97 -12.77 -0.02
N THR A 466 7.11 -14.07 -0.25
CA THR A 466 6.01 -15.04 -0.27
C THR A 466 6.22 -16.07 0.82
N VAL A 467 5.19 -16.22 1.67
CA VAL A 467 5.08 -17.30 2.64
C VAL A 467 3.98 -18.24 2.17
N VAL A 468 4.31 -19.52 1.96
CA VAL A 468 3.33 -20.53 1.53
C VAL A 468 3.21 -21.59 2.60
N PHE A 469 1.99 -21.79 3.11
CA PHE A 469 1.66 -22.88 4.01
C PHE A 469 1.29 -24.12 3.20
N CYS A 470 1.86 -25.27 3.54
CA CYS A 470 1.77 -26.52 2.78
C CYS A 470 2.20 -26.36 1.30
N PRO A 471 3.41 -25.85 1.03
CA PRO A 471 3.87 -25.53 -0.32
C PRO A 471 3.89 -26.71 -1.30
#